data_AF-A0A0A0MA48-F1
#
_entry.id   AF-A0A0A0MA48-F1
#
_cell.length_a   1.000
_cell.length_b   1.000
_cell.length_c   1.000
_cell.angle_alpha   90.00
_cell.angle_beta   90.00
_cell.angle_gamma   90.00
#
_symmetry.space_group_name_H-M   'P 1'
#
loop_
_entity.id
_entity.type
_entity.pdbx_description
1 polymer ?
#
loop_
_entity_poly.entity_id
_entity_poly.type
_entity_poly.pdbx_seq_one_letter_code
_entity_poly.pdbx_strand_id
1 'polypeptide(L)'
;RLVAGALLFGLLAGLKPLHAVAALPLLAWAAWRHRRSSGWRALPLGAAAALLAGGSSYAYAWIIAGNPLLPLFNSHFGSPFYPDADFEDPRWHAGFDLRLPWDMSFHTSRYLEAWDGGTGFVLVALAGAWLVALALPRTRALAICGALAVALPLAGMQYARYAHPGMVLLLPALVLALQSALAPRAAVGLVAALCALHLAFLPNAHWLPHVGGAKRALASLGRDAPLFERYAPERGLVQAMRERGEPRAPVLLLDPDQPWYAELGTLGRSTSRYDLPWSRRHAEAEADPSGAAWATAWREEGIGHLLVRPRTVSAAQRAGLERAGATLEASFDGAQWWRLPAGTAP
;
A
#
# COMPACT_ATOMS: atom_id res chain seq x y z
N ARG A 1 -26.91 -16.51 9.68
CA ARG A 1 -25.96 -15.77 10.54
C ARG A 1 -24.56 -16.39 10.51
N LEU A 2 -24.39 -17.67 10.84
CA LEU A 2 -23.08 -18.34 10.78
C LEU A 2 -22.44 -18.31 9.38
N VAL A 3 -23.19 -18.71 8.35
CA VAL A 3 -22.69 -18.69 6.96
C VAL A 3 -22.30 -17.28 6.53
N ALA A 4 -23.09 -16.26 6.87
CA ALA A 4 -22.75 -14.86 6.57
C ALA A 4 -21.47 -14.40 7.30
N GLY A 5 -21.29 -14.77 8.58
CA GLY A 5 -20.07 -14.47 9.32
C GLY A 5 -18.84 -15.18 8.74
N ALA A 6 -18.99 -16.44 8.35
CA ALA A 6 -17.93 -17.20 7.69
C ALA A 6 -17.59 -16.63 6.30
N LEU A 7 -18.60 -16.20 5.54
CA LEU A 7 -18.41 -15.51 4.27
C LEU A 7 -17.65 -14.20 4.46
N LEU A 8 -18.03 -13.37 5.44
CA LEU A 8 -17.32 -12.13 5.75
C LEU A 8 -15.87 -12.38 6.15
N PHE A 9 -15.62 -13.41 6.97
CA PHE A 9 -14.26 -13.82 7.32
C PHE A 9 -13.46 -14.28 6.09
N GLY A 10 -14.06 -15.09 5.22
CA GLY A 10 -13.46 -15.51 3.96
C GLY A 10 -13.14 -14.34 3.03
N LEU A 11 -14.05 -13.37 2.91
CA LEU A 11 -13.81 -12.14 2.13
C LEU A 11 -12.69 -11.29 2.71
N LEU A 12 -12.60 -11.16 4.05
CA LEU A 12 -11.48 -10.46 4.70
C LEU A 12 -10.16 -11.17 4.42
N ALA A 13 -10.14 -12.50 4.52
CA ALA A 13 -8.98 -13.30 4.15
C ALA A 13 -8.60 -13.09 2.69
N GLY A 14 -9.55 -13.17 1.75
CA GLY A 14 -9.30 -12.95 0.32
C GLY A 14 -8.78 -11.56 0.00
N LEU A 15 -9.23 -10.53 0.73
CA LEU A 15 -8.73 -9.16 0.55
C LEU A 15 -7.29 -9.01 1.06
N LYS A 16 -7.01 -9.49 2.28
CA LYS A 16 -5.66 -9.49 2.86
C LYS A 16 -5.57 -10.50 4.00
N PRO A 17 -4.59 -11.42 4.01
CA PRO A 17 -4.46 -12.43 5.07
C PRO A 17 -4.46 -11.84 6.48
N LEU A 18 -3.83 -10.68 6.64
CA LEU A 18 -3.71 -10.00 7.93
C LEU A 18 -5.06 -9.51 8.49
N HIS A 19 -6.05 -9.23 7.63
CA HIS A 19 -7.41 -8.90 8.09
C HIS A 19 -8.13 -10.11 8.68
N ALA A 20 -7.85 -11.31 8.19
CA ALA A 20 -8.36 -12.54 8.82
C ALA A 20 -7.79 -12.71 10.24
N VAL A 21 -6.47 -12.47 10.41
CA VAL A 21 -5.82 -12.48 11.74
C VAL A 21 -6.46 -11.46 12.68
N ALA A 22 -6.69 -10.24 12.21
CA ALA A 22 -7.36 -9.19 12.99
C ALA A 22 -8.81 -9.56 13.39
N ALA A 23 -9.50 -10.39 12.59
CA ALA A 23 -10.87 -10.83 12.83
C ALA A 23 -10.99 -12.03 13.79
N LEU A 24 -9.91 -12.76 14.07
CA LEU A 24 -9.92 -13.95 14.94
C LEU A 24 -10.53 -13.70 16.33
N PRO A 25 -10.24 -12.60 17.05
CA PRO A 25 -10.85 -12.33 18.36
C PRO A 25 -12.38 -12.22 18.29
N LEU A 26 -12.89 -11.51 17.27
CA LEU A 26 -14.34 -11.40 17.04
C LEU A 26 -14.96 -12.74 16.69
N LEU A 27 -14.29 -13.54 15.85
CA LEU A 27 -14.76 -14.87 15.49
C LEU A 27 -14.85 -15.78 16.72
N ALA A 28 -13.80 -15.79 17.56
CA ALA A 28 -13.77 -16.55 18.80
C ALA A 28 -14.85 -16.09 19.78
N TRP A 29 -15.02 -14.78 19.95
CA TRP A 29 -16.07 -14.21 20.80
C TRP A 29 -17.47 -14.56 20.30
N ALA A 30 -17.72 -14.44 18.99
CA ALA A 30 -18.99 -14.82 18.37
C ALA A 30 -19.27 -16.32 18.53
N ALA A 31 -18.27 -17.18 18.29
CA ALA A 31 -18.38 -18.62 18.50
C ALA A 31 -18.72 -18.95 19.96
N TRP A 32 -18.05 -18.32 20.92
CA TRP A 32 -18.34 -18.52 22.33
C TRP A 32 -19.75 -18.04 22.72
N ARG A 33 -20.18 -16.86 22.25
CA ARG A 33 -21.52 -16.29 22.51
C ARG A 33 -22.62 -17.21 21.96
N HIS A 34 -22.38 -17.83 20.81
CA HIS A 34 -23.33 -18.68 20.09
C HIS A 34 -23.12 -20.19 20.28
N ARG A 35 -22.24 -20.61 21.19
CA ARG A 35 -21.89 -22.03 21.42
C ARG A 35 -23.09 -22.93 21.77
N ARG A 36 -24.15 -22.35 22.35
CA ARG A 36 -25.38 -23.06 22.74
C ARG A 36 -26.48 -22.99 21.69
N SER A 37 -26.39 -22.11 20.70
CA SER A 37 -27.42 -21.92 19.66
C SER A 37 -27.18 -22.81 18.42
N SER A 38 -26.56 -23.97 18.61
CA SER A 38 -26.42 -25.11 17.68
C SER A 38 -26.58 -24.81 16.19
N GLY A 39 -25.56 -24.16 15.62
CA GLY A 39 -25.35 -24.04 14.18
C GLY A 39 -24.26 -24.97 13.64
N TRP A 40 -23.82 -25.97 14.42
CA TRP A 40 -22.67 -26.82 14.06
C TRP A 40 -22.87 -27.55 12.73
N ARG A 41 -24.12 -27.92 12.40
CA ARG A 41 -24.49 -28.48 11.08
C ARG A 41 -24.26 -27.52 9.92
N ALA A 42 -24.26 -26.22 10.17
CA ALA A 42 -23.97 -25.19 9.17
C ALA A 42 -22.48 -24.82 9.13
N LEU A 43 -21.62 -25.35 10.03
CA LEU A 43 -20.18 -25.09 9.99
C LEU A 43 -19.53 -25.58 8.68
N PRO A 44 -19.82 -26.78 8.15
CA PRO A 44 -19.25 -27.20 6.88
C PRO A 44 -19.62 -26.25 5.74
N LEU A 45 -20.89 -25.83 5.68
CA LEU A 45 -21.35 -24.87 4.68
C LEU A 45 -20.70 -23.48 4.86
N GLY A 46 -20.54 -23.02 6.10
CA GLY A 46 -19.85 -21.77 6.40
C GLY A 46 -18.36 -21.83 6.03
N ALA A 47 -17.68 -22.92 6.36
CA ALA A 47 -16.28 -23.15 5.99
C ALA A 47 -16.12 -23.22 4.47
N ALA A 48 -17.00 -23.95 3.77
CA ALA A 48 -17.01 -23.98 2.30
C ALA A 48 -17.23 -22.58 1.71
N ALA A 49 -18.18 -21.81 2.23
CA ALA A 49 -18.41 -20.43 1.79
C ALA A 49 -17.18 -19.52 2.03
N ALA A 50 -16.52 -19.66 3.19
CA ALA A 50 -15.31 -18.90 3.50
C ALA A 50 -14.14 -19.29 2.58
N LEU A 51 -13.96 -20.58 2.32
CA LEU A 51 -12.93 -21.11 1.42
C LEU A 51 -13.18 -20.72 -0.03
N LEU A 52 -14.43 -20.73 -0.50
CA LEU A 52 -14.72 -20.29 -1.87
C LEU A 52 -14.50 -18.79 -2.04
N ALA A 53 -14.95 -17.99 -1.07
CA ALA A 53 -14.82 -16.54 -1.14
C ALA A 53 -13.36 -16.07 -0.97
N GLY A 54 -12.65 -16.59 0.03
CA GLY A 54 -11.27 -16.21 0.31
C GLY A 54 -10.25 -16.99 -0.50
N GLY A 55 -10.43 -18.31 -0.61
CA GLY A 55 -9.49 -19.27 -1.18
C GLY A 55 -9.27 -19.13 -2.69
N SER A 56 -10.18 -18.52 -3.43
CA SER A 56 -10.07 -18.38 -4.89
C SER A 56 -8.78 -17.66 -5.32
N SER A 57 -8.43 -16.55 -4.67
CA SER A 57 -7.19 -15.80 -4.94
C SER A 57 -5.93 -16.59 -4.60
N TYR A 58 -5.96 -17.33 -3.49
CA TYR A 58 -4.84 -18.18 -3.06
C TYR A 58 -4.64 -19.37 -4.00
N ALA A 59 -5.73 -20.00 -4.44
CA ALA A 59 -5.70 -21.09 -5.42
C ALA A 59 -5.17 -20.59 -6.77
N TYR A 60 -5.65 -19.42 -7.23
CA TYR A 60 -5.15 -18.80 -8.44
C TYR A 60 -3.64 -18.50 -8.36
N ALA A 61 -3.18 -17.88 -7.27
CA ALA A 61 -1.76 -17.60 -7.04
C ALA A 61 -0.91 -18.89 -7.00
N TRP A 62 -1.40 -19.94 -6.35
CA TRP A 62 -0.74 -21.25 -6.38
C TRP A 62 -0.61 -21.79 -7.80
N ILE A 63 -1.70 -21.80 -8.57
CA ILE A 63 -1.72 -22.39 -9.92
C ILE A 63 -0.75 -21.67 -10.86
N ILE A 64 -0.72 -20.33 -10.83
CA ILE A 64 0.08 -19.56 -11.78
C ILE A 64 1.52 -19.37 -11.32
N ALA A 65 1.78 -19.33 -10.01
CA ALA A 65 3.06 -18.91 -9.45
C ALA A 65 3.69 -19.91 -8.48
N GLY A 66 3.02 -21.01 -8.14
CA GLY A 66 3.50 -22.00 -7.18
C GLY A 66 3.42 -21.58 -5.71
N ASN A 67 2.98 -20.34 -5.42
CA ASN A 67 2.91 -19.79 -4.07
C ASN A 67 1.53 -19.18 -3.81
N PRO A 68 0.70 -19.77 -2.92
CA PRO A 68 -0.62 -19.25 -2.60
C PRO A 68 -0.59 -17.89 -1.90
N LEU A 69 0.51 -17.58 -1.21
CA LEU A 69 0.67 -16.38 -0.38
C LEU A 69 1.66 -15.39 -1.00
N LEU A 70 1.80 -15.43 -2.33
CA LEU A 70 2.72 -14.60 -3.09
C LEU A 70 2.58 -13.10 -2.71
N PRO A 71 3.68 -12.38 -2.39
CA PRO A 71 5.07 -12.81 -2.33
C PRO A 71 5.58 -13.21 -0.92
N LEU A 72 4.70 -13.32 0.09
CA LEU A 72 5.07 -13.32 1.52
C LEU A 72 6.00 -14.47 1.94
N PHE A 73 5.69 -15.71 1.55
CA PHE A 73 6.40 -16.90 2.07
C PHE A 73 7.19 -17.65 0.99
N ASN A 74 7.97 -16.90 0.19
CA ASN A 74 8.63 -17.51 -0.96
C ASN A 74 9.74 -18.50 -0.62
N SER A 75 10.36 -18.39 0.57
CA SER A 75 11.33 -19.40 1.05
C SER A 75 10.70 -20.79 1.25
N HIS A 76 9.37 -20.85 1.40
CA HIS A 76 8.63 -22.09 1.62
C HIS A 76 8.01 -22.64 0.32
N PHE A 77 7.46 -21.75 -0.51
CA PHE A 77 6.73 -22.15 -1.72
C PHE A 77 7.56 -22.12 -3.00
N GLY A 78 8.68 -21.39 -3.02
CA GLY A 78 9.63 -21.40 -4.12
C GLY A 78 9.07 -20.90 -5.47
N SER A 79 8.31 -19.80 -5.47
CA SER A 79 7.86 -19.20 -6.73
C SER A 79 9.06 -18.75 -7.57
N PRO A 80 9.13 -19.12 -8.88
CA PRO A 80 10.22 -18.66 -9.75
C PRO A 80 10.14 -17.15 -10.04
N PHE A 81 9.00 -16.54 -9.72
CA PHE A 81 8.74 -15.12 -9.91
C PHE A 81 9.16 -14.25 -8.72
N TYR A 82 9.86 -14.77 -7.71
CA TYR A 82 10.41 -13.97 -6.60
C TYR A 82 11.74 -14.58 -6.12
N PRO A 83 12.59 -13.81 -5.44
CA PRO A 83 13.76 -14.36 -4.76
C PRO A 83 13.39 -15.47 -3.77
N ASP A 84 14.31 -16.39 -3.50
CA ASP A 84 14.15 -17.47 -2.52
C ASP A 84 14.32 -16.92 -1.08
N ALA A 85 13.40 -16.04 -0.69
CA ALA A 85 13.33 -15.39 0.60
C ALA A 85 11.89 -14.94 0.88
N ASP A 86 11.52 -14.83 2.14
CA ASP A 86 10.22 -14.28 2.53
C ASP A 86 10.19 -12.76 2.30
N PHE A 87 9.04 -12.25 1.87
CA PHE A 87 8.90 -10.82 1.62
C PHE A 87 8.85 -10.05 2.94
N GLU A 88 9.80 -9.14 3.12
CA GLU A 88 9.90 -8.27 4.27
C GLU A 88 10.08 -6.81 3.82
N ASP A 89 9.46 -5.90 4.56
CA ASP A 89 9.69 -4.46 4.42
C ASP A 89 10.23 -3.92 5.76
N PRO A 90 11.55 -3.76 5.89
CA PRO A 90 12.19 -3.47 7.17
C PRO A 90 11.77 -2.11 7.76
N ARG A 91 11.17 -1.23 6.95
CA ARG A 91 10.64 0.06 7.41
C ARG A 91 9.58 -0.10 8.50
N TRP A 92 8.85 -1.21 8.52
CA TRP A 92 7.69 -1.42 9.40
C TRP A 92 8.00 -2.33 10.60
N HIS A 93 9.28 -2.49 10.96
CA HIS A 93 9.74 -3.28 12.11
C HIS A 93 10.39 -2.38 13.17
N ALA A 94 9.67 -1.35 13.60
CA ALA A 94 10.15 -0.35 14.56
C ALA A 94 9.99 -0.77 16.04
N GLY A 95 9.43 -1.95 16.31
CA GLY A 95 9.29 -2.50 17.66
C GLY A 95 7.86 -2.43 18.20
N PHE A 96 7.51 -3.40 19.06
CA PHE A 96 6.18 -3.54 19.66
C PHE A 96 6.27 -3.36 21.18
N ASP A 97 6.00 -2.15 21.66
CA ASP A 97 6.04 -1.80 23.09
C ASP A 97 4.84 -0.92 23.51
N LEU A 98 4.81 -0.50 24.78
CA LEU A 98 3.73 0.33 25.33
C LEU A 98 3.71 1.77 24.79
N ARG A 99 4.78 2.22 24.14
CA ARG A 99 4.87 3.55 23.52
C ARG A 99 4.25 3.55 22.13
N LEU A 100 4.05 2.38 21.52
CA LEU A 100 3.53 2.25 20.15
C LEU A 100 2.27 3.10 19.88
N PRO A 101 1.24 3.20 20.76
CA PRO A 101 0.11 4.11 20.55
C PRO A 101 0.51 5.59 20.42
N TRP A 102 1.48 6.03 21.23
CA TRP A 102 2.03 7.38 21.19
C TRP A 102 2.85 7.59 19.92
N ASP A 103 3.79 6.69 19.64
CA ASP A 103 4.69 6.81 18.50
C ASP A 103 3.93 6.72 17.16
N MET A 104 2.87 5.90 17.07
CA MET A 104 1.99 5.90 15.89
C MET A 104 1.22 7.21 15.70
N SER A 105 0.92 7.95 16.78
CA SER A 105 0.19 9.21 16.72
C SER A 105 1.10 10.40 16.44
N PHE A 106 2.26 10.48 17.11
CA PHE A 106 3.13 11.66 17.08
C PHE A 106 4.41 11.46 16.26
N HIS A 107 4.76 10.21 15.92
CA HIS A 107 5.87 9.83 15.06
C HIS A 107 5.38 8.93 13.91
N THR A 108 4.18 9.24 13.39
CA THR A 108 3.47 8.48 12.36
C THR A 108 4.36 8.13 11.16
N SER A 109 5.28 9.02 10.76
CA SER A 109 6.12 8.81 9.57
C SER A 109 7.03 7.59 9.69
N ARG A 110 7.23 7.04 10.91
CA ARG A 110 7.96 5.77 11.15
C ARG A 110 7.11 4.53 10.89
N TYR A 111 5.79 4.65 10.87
CA TYR A 111 4.84 3.53 10.84
C TYR A 111 3.88 3.59 9.64
N LEU A 112 3.95 4.66 8.84
CA LEU A 112 3.09 4.89 7.68
C LEU A 112 3.78 5.82 6.69
N GLU A 113 3.50 5.70 5.39
CA GLU A 113 3.89 6.68 4.36
C GLU A 113 3.03 7.95 4.47
N ALA A 114 3.18 8.63 5.59
CA ALA A 114 2.40 9.78 6.04
C ALA A 114 3.30 10.70 6.89
N TRP A 115 2.75 11.82 7.33
CA TRP A 115 3.43 12.73 8.26
C TRP A 115 2.90 12.53 9.68
N ASP A 116 3.66 13.02 10.65
CA ASP A 116 3.32 12.96 12.08
C ASP A 116 1.91 13.50 12.35
N GLY A 117 1.12 12.73 13.10
CA GLY A 117 -0.32 12.98 13.32
C GLY A 117 -1.24 12.32 12.30
N GLY A 118 -0.71 11.74 11.21
CA GLY A 118 -1.49 11.20 10.10
C GLY A 118 -2.31 9.95 10.42
N THR A 119 -1.88 9.12 11.38
CA THR A 119 -2.67 7.97 11.86
C THR A 119 -3.83 8.40 12.77
N GLY A 120 -3.76 9.63 13.30
CA GLY A 120 -4.72 10.20 14.23
C GLY A 120 -4.46 9.82 15.69
N PHE A 121 -5.25 10.41 16.58
CA PHE A 121 -4.98 10.43 18.03
C PHE A 121 -5.91 9.54 18.87
N VAL A 122 -6.70 8.65 18.26
CA VAL A 122 -7.72 7.85 18.97
C VAL A 122 -7.10 7.03 20.11
N LEU A 123 -6.00 6.33 19.83
CA LEU A 123 -5.39 5.41 20.79
C LEU A 123 -4.85 6.12 22.02
N VAL A 124 -4.35 7.35 21.86
CA VAL A 124 -3.83 8.18 22.96
C VAL A 124 -4.97 8.91 23.67
N ALA A 125 -5.79 9.66 22.92
CA ALA A 125 -6.84 10.51 23.48
C ALA A 125 -7.92 9.70 24.23
N LEU A 126 -8.18 8.46 23.80
CA LEU A 126 -9.19 7.59 24.39
C LEU A 126 -8.62 6.43 25.20
N ALA A 127 -7.33 6.47 25.57
CA ALA A 127 -6.69 5.44 26.40
C ALA A 127 -7.42 5.24 27.75
N GLY A 128 -7.82 6.33 28.40
CA GLY A 128 -8.62 6.26 29.64
C GLY A 128 -10.00 5.63 29.42
N ALA A 129 -10.67 5.98 28.32
CA ALA A 129 -11.96 5.39 27.95
C ALA A 129 -11.83 3.88 27.67
N TRP A 130 -10.70 3.44 27.12
CA TRP A 130 -10.40 2.02 26.92
C TRP A 130 -10.30 1.26 28.23
N LEU A 131 -9.60 1.80 29.24
CA LEU A 131 -9.52 1.19 30.57
C LEU A 131 -10.92 1.07 31.21
N VAL A 132 -11.75 2.10 31.10
CA VAL A 132 -13.15 2.06 31.54
C VAL A 132 -13.95 1.03 30.75
N ALA A 133 -13.76 0.94 29.43
CA ALA A 133 -14.44 -0.03 28.57
C ALA A 133 -14.10 -1.48 28.95
N LEU A 134 -12.87 -1.75 29.38
CA LEU A 134 -12.45 -3.04 29.92
C LEU A 134 -13.09 -3.34 31.27
N ALA A 135 -13.25 -2.33 32.14
CA ALA A 135 -13.89 -2.50 33.45
C ALA A 135 -15.39 -2.83 33.31
N LEU A 136 -16.09 -2.22 32.35
CA LEU A 136 -17.53 -2.35 32.16
C LEU A 136 -17.94 -3.68 31.49
N PRO A 137 -18.79 -4.52 32.14
CA PRO A 137 -19.19 -5.81 31.59
C PRO A 137 -19.85 -5.74 30.20
N ARG A 138 -20.60 -4.67 29.94
CA ARG A 138 -21.33 -4.45 28.68
C ARG A 138 -20.42 -4.17 27.47
N THR A 139 -19.23 -3.60 27.69
CA THR A 139 -18.27 -3.24 26.62
C THR A 139 -17.04 -4.14 26.59
N ARG A 140 -16.70 -4.80 27.71
CA ARG A 140 -15.45 -5.53 27.91
C ARG A 140 -15.06 -6.42 26.74
N ALA A 141 -15.99 -7.25 26.27
CA ALA A 141 -15.69 -8.19 25.19
C ALA A 141 -15.35 -7.48 23.86
N LEU A 142 -16.11 -6.44 23.51
CA LEU A 142 -15.84 -5.64 22.31
C LEU A 142 -14.53 -4.84 22.45
N ALA A 143 -14.26 -4.30 23.63
CA ALA A 143 -13.00 -3.61 23.91
C ALA A 143 -11.77 -4.53 23.78
N ILE A 144 -11.87 -5.76 24.29
CA ILE A 144 -10.83 -6.79 24.11
C ILE A 144 -10.68 -7.15 22.64
N CYS A 145 -11.79 -7.42 21.93
CA CYS A 145 -11.74 -7.77 20.52
C CYS A 145 -11.14 -6.65 19.65
N GLY A 146 -11.55 -5.40 19.89
CA GLY A 146 -11.01 -4.23 19.20
C GLY A 146 -9.53 -4.02 19.48
N ALA A 147 -9.11 -4.12 20.75
CA ALA A 147 -7.70 -4.01 21.12
C ALA A 147 -6.85 -5.12 20.49
N LEU A 148 -7.33 -6.36 20.48
CA LEU A 148 -6.64 -7.47 19.82
C LEU A 148 -6.62 -7.31 18.29
N ALA A 149 -7.68 -6.77 17.70
CA ALA A 149 -7.73 -6.47 16.26
C ALA A 149 -6.75 -5.34 15.86
N VAL A 150 -6.36 -4.46 16.79
CA VAL A 150 -5.25 -3.51 16.62
C VAL A 150 -3.91 -4.21 16.84
N ALA A 151 -3.76 -4.94 17.95
CA ALA A 151 -2.48 -5.47 18.40
C ALA A 151 -1.95 -6.63 17.55
N LEU A 152 -2.79 -7.57 17.13
CA LEU A 152 -2.35 -8.79 16.43
C LEU A 152 -1.65 -8.47 15.09
N PRO A 153 -2.17 -7.59 14.22
CA PRO A 153 -1.44 -7.19 13.02
C PRO A 153 -0.11 -6.50 13.34
N LEU A 154 -0.13 -5.61 14.33
CA LEU A 154 1.04 -4.84 14.74
C LEU A 154 2.11 -5.68 15.41
N ALA A 155 1.78 -6.86 15.97
CA ALA A 155 2.76 -7.77 16.54
C ALA A 155 3.69 -8.36 15.48
N GLY A 156 3.20 -8.56 14.26
CA GLY A 156 4.02 -9.02 13.13
C GLY A 156 4.70 -7.88 12.39
N MET A 157 3.95 -6.82 12.09
CA MET A 157 4.44 -5.66 11.31
C MET A 157 3.77 -4.39 11.84
N GLN A 158 4.56 -3.43 12.32
CA GLN A 158 4.08 -2.18 12.90
C GLN A 158 3.66 -1.15 11.83
N TYR A 159 2.98 -1.62 10.78
CA TYR A 159 2.45 -0.75 9.74
C TYR A 159 1.06 -0.25 10.12
N ALA A 160 0.94 1.06 10.36
CA ALA A 160 -0.25 1.68 10.95
C ALA A 160 -1.55 1.43 10.19
N ARG A 161 -1.47 1.19 8.86
CA ARG A 161 -2.62 0.83 8.02
C ARG A 161 -3.40 -0.37 8.56
N TYR A 162 -2.69 -1.30 9.19
CA TYR A 162 -3.29 -2.53 9.70
C TYR A 162 -4.00 -2.36 11.04
N ALA A 163 -3.73 -1.27 11.77
CA ALA A 163 -4.42 -0.95 13.01
C ALA A 163 -5.81 -0.34 12.79
N HIS A 164 -6.04 0.36 11.66
CA HIS A 164 -7.27 1.13 11.43
C HIS A 164 -8.57 0.31 11.56
N PRO A 165 -8.70 -0.90 10.99
CA PRO A 165 -9.92 -1.69 11.16
C PRO A 165 -10.21 -2.01 12.64
N GLY A 166 -9.17 -2.35 13.42
CA GLY A 166 -9.29 -2.58 14.85
C GLY A 166 -9.68 -1.32 15.62
N MET A 167 -9.12 -0.15 15.24
CA MET A 167 -9.47 1.13 15.84
C MET A 167 -10.96 1.46 15.61
N VAL A 168 -11.47 1.29 14.39
CA VAL A 168 -12.89 1.50 14.07
C VAL A 168 -13.79 0.57 14.89
N LEU A 169 -13.42 -0.70 15.01
CA LEU A 169 -14.13 -1.68 15.81
C LEU A 169 -14.16 -1.31 17.30
N LEU A 170 -13.11 -0.65 17.79
CA LEU A 170 -12.98 -0.26 19.19
C LEU A 170 -13.87 0.95 19.54
N LEU A 171 -14.15 1.85 18.59
CA LEU A 171 -14.87 3.11 18.82
C LEU A 171 -16.21 2.97 19.59
N PRO A 172 -17.13 2.02 19.26
CA PRO A 172 -18.40 1.91 19.99
C PRO A 172 -18.21 1.60 21.48
N ALA A 173 -17.22 0.78 21.83
CA ALA A 173 -16.90 0.47 23.22
C ALA A 173 -16.34 1.71 23.94
N LEU A 174 -15.47 2.49 23.28
CA LEU A 174 -14.89 3.71 23.83
C LEU A 174 -15.94 4.80 24.06
N VAL A 175 -16.82 5.03 23.09
CA VAL A 175 -17.89 6.03 23.21
C VAL A 175 -18.84 5.67 24.35
N LEU A 176 -19.22 4.39 24.47
CA LEU A 176 -20.08 3.94 25.56
C LEU A 176 -19.40 4.06 26.93
N ALA A 177 -18.09 3.84 27.00
CA ALA A 177 -17.30 4.01 28.21
C ALA A 177 -17.19 5.49 28.62
N LEU A 178 -16.96 6.40 27.65
CA LEU A 178 -16.95 7.84 27.87
C LEU A 178 -18.28 8.33 28.45
N GLN A 179 -19.41 7.88 27.87
CA GLN A 179 -20.74 8.26 28.35
C GLN A 179 -21.03 7.80 29.79
N SER A 180 -20.43 6.69 30.23
CA SER A 180 -20.56 6.25 31.63
C SER A 180 -19.59 6.92 32.60
N ALA A 181 -18.46 7.44 32.11
CA ALA A 181 -17.42 8.00 32.97
C ALA A 181 -17.50 9.53 33.09
N LEU A 182 -18.08 10.22 32.11
CA LEU A 182 -18.10 11.67 32.02
C LEU A 182 -19.53 12.21 31.92
N ALA A 183 -19.71 13.46 32.37
CA ALA A 183 -20.94 14.19 32.10
C ALA A 183 -21.17 14.33 30.57
N PRO A 184 -22.41 14.31 30.07
CA PRO A 184 -22.69 14.33 28.63
C PRO A 184 -22.01 15.46 27.85
N ARG A 185 -21.97 16.67 28.42
CA ARG A 185 -21.29 17.83 27.80
C ARG A 185 -19.78 17.62 27.67
N ALA A 186 -19.14 17.01 28.67
CA ALA A 186 -17.71 16.73 28.65
C ALA A 186 -17.39 15.61 27.64
N ALA A 187 -18.21 14.55 27.59
CA ALA A 187 -18.05 13.48 26.60
C ALA A 187 -18.20 14.01 25.16
N VAL A 188 -19.24 14.81 24.88
CA VAL A 188 -19.43 15.47 23.58
C VAL A 188 -18.26 16.40 23.27
N GLY A 189 -17.83 17.22 24.23
CA GLY A 189 -16.69 18.11 24.06
C GLY A 189 -15.39 17.38 23.68
N LEU A 190 -15.09 16.26 24.36
CA LEU A 190 -13.92 15.44 24.03
C LEU A 190 -14.00 14.83 22.63
N VAL A 191 -15.15 14.28 22.24
CA VAL A 191 -15.35 13.73 20.89
C VAL A 191 -15.23 14.83 19.83
N ALA A 192 -15.86 15.99 20.06
CA ALA A 192 -15.78 17.12 19.15
C ALA A 192 -14.34 17.65 19.01
N ALA A 193 -13.60 17.76 20.12
CA ALA A 193 -12.19 18.15 20.11
C ALA A 193 -11.32 17.13 19.35
N LEU A 194 -11.57 15.83 19.54
CA LEU A 194 -10.86 14.77 18.81
C LEU A 194 -11.16 14.82 17.31
N CYS A 195 -12.41 15.02 16.91
CA CYS A 195 -12.79 15.21 15.51
C CYS A 195 -12.12 16.46 14.91
N ALA A 196 -12.12 17.59 15.63
CA ALA A 196 -11.46 18.81 15.18
C ALA A 196 -9.94 18.60 15.02
N LEU A 197 -9.32 17.89 15.95
CA LEU A 197 -7.91 17.52 15.89
C LEU A 197 -7.62 16.62 14.69
N HIS A 198 -8.43 15.58 14.42
CA HIS A 198 -8.26 14.75 13.23
C HIS A 198 -8.45 15.53 11.93
N LEU A 199 -9.39 16.48 11.88
CA LEU A 199 -9.56 17.33 10.70
C LEU A 199 -8.35 18.26 10.49
N ALA A 200 -7.79 18.81 11.56
CA ALA A 200 -6.58 19.64 11.49
C ALA A 200 -5.36 18.86 10.98
N PHE A 201 -5.26 17.57 11.32
CA PHE A 201 -4.16 16.68 10.90
C PHE A 201 -4.50 15.80 9.70
N LEU A 202 -5.70 15.91 9.11
CA LEU A 202 -6.08 15.16 7.91
C LEU A 202 -5.09 15.33 6.74
N PRO A 203 -4.52 16.52 6.48
CA PRO A 203 -3.48 16.66 5.46
C PRO A 203 -2.29 15.73 5.69
N ASN A 204 -1.97 15.35 6.92
CA ASN A 204 -0.81 14.50 7.22
C ASN A 204 -1.06 13.02 6.95
N ALA A 205 -2.30 12.58 6.72
CA ALA A 205 -2.64 11.17 6.54
C ALA A 205 -2.19 10.58 5.18
N HIS A 206 -2.00 11.42 4.16
CA HIS A 206 -1.62 10.98 2.81
C HIS A 206 -1.02 12.12 2.00
N TRP A 207 -0.19 11.81 1.00
CA TRP A 207 0.52 12.84 0.22
C TRP A 207 -0.41 13.82 -0.50
N LEU A 208 -1.49 13.33 -1.12
CA LEU A 208 -2.38 14.16 -1.93
C LEU A 208 -3.07 15.29 -1.12
N PRO A 209 -3.70 15.02 0.04
CA PRO A 209 -4.22 16.09 0.90
C PRO A 209 -3.09 16.93 1.53
N HIS A 210 -1.93 16.33 1.86
CA HIS A 210 -0.78 17.06 2.43
C HIS A 210 -0.30 18.18 1.53
N VAL A 211 -0.13 17.86 0.25
CA VAL A 211 0.32 18.86 -0.71
C VAL A 211 -0.77 19.87 -1.05
N GLY A 212 -2.04 19.63 -0.68
CA GLY A 212 -3.18 20.45 -1.07
C GLY A 212 -3.72 20.13 -2.46
N GLY A 213 -3.62 18.87 -2.91
CA GLY A 213 -4.08 18.42 -4.22
C GLY A 213 -5.56 18.72 -4.49
N ALA A 214 -6.45 18.41 -3.54
CA ALA A 214 -7.88 18.72 -3.65
C ALA A 214 -8.14 20.23 -3.73
N LYS A 215 -7.44 21.04 -2.92
CA LYS A 215 -7.54 22.51 -2.98
C LYS A 215 -7.11 23.05 -4.35
N ARG A 216 -6.04 22.49 -4.93
CA ARG A 216 -5.58 22.88 -6.27
C ARG A 216 -6.54 22.46 -7.37
N ALA A 217 -7.07 21.24 -7.32
CA ALA A 217 -8.07 20.77 -8.28
C ALA A 217 -9.34 21.62 -8.24
N LEU A 218 -9.80 21.99 -7.04
CA LEU A 218 -10.93 22.91 -6.88
C LEU A 218 -10.60 24.32 -7.41
N ALA A 219 -9.44 24.87 -7.07
CA ALA A 219 -9.00 26.19 -7.54
C ALA A 219 -8.80 26.24 -9.05
N SER A 220 -8.43 25.13 -9.68
CA SER A 220 -8.31 25.01 -11.14
C SER A 220 -9.64 24.68 -11.83
N LEU A 221 -10.74 24.59 -11.07
CA LEU A 221 -12.08 24.21 -11.54
C LEU A 221 -12.10 22.84 -12.24
N GLY A 222 -11.34 21.88 -11.71
CA GLY A 222 -11.21 20.54 -12.28
C GLY A 222 -10.26 20.45 -13.47
N ARG A 223 -9.51 21.52 -13.80
CA ARG A 223 -8.42 21.44 -14.78
C ARG A 223 -7.21 20.76 -14.15
N ASP A 224 -6.90 19.54 -14.59
CA ASP A 224 -5.86 18.72 -13.99
C ASP A 224 -4.44 19.03 -14.45
N ALA A 225 -4.27 19.75 -15.58
CA ALA A 225 -2.96 20.02 -16.17
C ALA A 225 -1.92 20.56 -15.15
N PRO A 226 -2.23 21.57 -14.30
CA PRO A 226 -1.27 22.07 -13.30
C PRO A 226 -0.90 21.05 -12.22
N LEU A 227 -1.79 20.07 -11.95
CA LEU A 227 -1.51 18.99 -11.01
C LEU A 227 -0.59 17.94 -11.66
N PHE A 228 -0.84 17.58 -12.91
CA PHE A 228 -0.02 16.60 -13.63
C PHE A 228 1.36 17.13 -13.96
N GLU A 229 1.50 18.40 -14.36
CA GLU A 229 2.81 19.03 -14.58
C GLU A 229 3.72 18.84 -13.37
N ARG A 230 3.17 19.01 -12.16
CA ARG A 230 3.94 18.94 -10.92
C ARG A 230 4.14 17.54 -10.34
N TYR A 231 3.14 16.66 -10.44
CA TYR A 231 3.12 15.38 -9.72
C TYR A 231 3.19 14.16 -10.64
N ALA A 232 3.00 14.34 -11.95
CA ALA A 232 3.05 13.28 -12.94
C ALA A 232 3.60 13.80 -14.28
N PRO A 233 4.80 14.42 -14.30
CA PRO A 233 5.36 15.05 -15.51
C PRO A 233 5.54 14.05 -16.66
N GLU A 234 5.70 12.75 -16.37
CA GLU A 234 5.71 11.68 -17.36
C GLU A 234 4.44 11.66 -18.21
N ARG A 235 3.28 12.01 -17.66
CA ARG A 235 2.02 12.08 -18.44
C ARG A 235 2.10 13.14 -19.54
N GLY A 236 2.74 14.28 -19.26
CA GLY A 236 3.00 15.31 -20.27
C GLY A 236 3.95 14.83 -21.37
N LEU A 237 4.97 14.05 -21.01
CA LEU A 237 5.87 13.41 -21.99
C LEU A 237 5.12 12.38 -22.85
N VAL A 238 4.28 11.53 -22.26
CA VAL A 238 3.46 10.57 -23.01
C VAL A 238 2.46 11.27 -23.92
N GLN A 239 1.85 12.38 -23.46
CA GLN A 239 1.00 13.20 -24.33
C GLN A 239 1.80 13.76 -25.52
N ALA A 240 2.99 14.32 -25.28
CA ALA A 240 3.85 14.84 -26.34
C ALA A 240 4.28 13.74 -27.33
N MET A 241 4.50 12.50 -26.87
CA MET A 241 4.72 11.36 -27.76
C MET A 241 3.50 11.13 -28.67
N ARG A 242 2.30 11.07 -28.10
CA ARG A 242 1.05 10.83 -28.85
C ARG A 242 0.79 11.91 -29.90
N GLU A 243 1.02 13.17 -29.55
CA GLU A 243 0.89 14.31 -30.47
C GLU A 243 1.86 14.21 -31.67
N ARG A 244 3.00 13.55 -31.50
CA ARG A 244 3.98 13.27 -32.56
C ARG A 244 3.74 11.94 -33.28
N GLY A 245 2.65 11.23 -32.98
CA GLY A 245 2.33 9.92 -33.58
C GLY A 245 3.17 8.75 -33.04
N GLU A 246 3.66 8.89 -31.80
CA GLU A 246 4.46 7.94 -31.03
C GLU A 246 3.71 7.52 -29.74
N PRO A 247 4.17 6.51 -28.97
CA PRO A 247 5.27 5.60 -29.27
C PRO A 247 4.85 4.48 -30.23
N ARG A 248 5.72 4.18 -31.21
CA ARG A 248 5.63 2.97 -32.06
C ARG A 248 6.54 1.84 -31.61
N ALA A 249 7.39 2.10 -30.62
CA ALA A 249 8.30 1.15 -30.01
C ALA A 249 8.14 1.16 -28.47
N PRO A 250 8.57 0.09 -27.78
CA PRO A 250 8.58 0.04 -26.33
C PRO A 250 9.23 1.27 -25.66
N VAL A 251 8.63 1.70 -24.56
CA VAL A 251 9.05 2.83 -23.73
C VAL A 251 9.46 2.33 -22.36
N LEU A 252 10.73 2.50 -22.01
CA LEU A 252 11.27 2.09 -20.71
C LEU A 252 11.42 3.30 -19.77
N LEU A 253 10.83 3.17 -18.58
CA LEU A 253 11.04 4.12 -17.48
C LEU A 253 12.26 3.66 -16.68
N LEU A 254 13.30 4.49 -16.64
CA LEU A 254 14.57 4.15 -15.99
C LEU A 254 14.56 4.30 -14.47
N ASP A 255 13.65 5.12 -13.92
CA ASP A 255 13.53 5.31 -12.48
C ASP A 255 12.73 4.15 -11.84
N PRO A 256 13.38 3.28 -11.04
CA PRO A 256 12.72 2.09 -10.48
C PRO A 256 11.69 2.44 -9.39
N ASP A 257 11.79 3.63 -8.79
CA ASP A 257 10.88 4.12 -7.75
C ASP A 257 9.64 4.82 -8.33
N GLN A 258 9.64 5.07 -9.65
CA GLN A 258 8.53 5.72 -10.36
C GLN A 258 8.08 4.92 -11.59
N PRO A 259 7.59 3.68 -11.41
CA PRO A 259 7.18 2.78 -12.50
C PRO A 259 5.81 3.14 -13.11
N TRP A 260 5.50 4.42 -13.29
CA TRP A 260 4.16 4.88 -13.66
C TRP A 260 3.91 4.86 -15.18
N TYR A 261 4.05 3.68 -15.80
CA TYR A 261 3.94 3.51 -17.25
C TYR A 261 2.54 3.12 -17.75
N ALA A 262 1.50 3.15 -16.91
CA ALA A 262 0.17 2.64 -17.26
C ALA A 262 -0.42 3.26 -18.55
N GLU A 263 -0.13 4.54 -18.81
CA GLU A 263 -0.57 5.25 -20.02
C GLU A 263 0.06 4.75 -21.33
N LEU A 264 1.14 4.00 -21.24
CA LEU A 264 1.87 3.44 -22.38
C LEU A 264 1.32 2.06 -22.79
N GLY A 265 0.35 1.50 -22.03
CA GLY A 265 -0.27 0.22 -22.33
C GLY A 265 0.75 -0.91 -22.48
N THR A 266 0.65 -1.68 -23.56
CA THR A 266 1.55 -2.81 -23.86
C THR A 266 2.98 -2.38 -24.23
N LEU A 267 3.22 -1.09 -24.51
CA LEU A 267 4.54 -0.57 -24.84
C LEU A 267 5.34 -0.13 -23.61
N GLY A 268 4.69 0.04 -22.44
CA GLY A 268 5.36 0.46 -21.22
C GLY A 268 6.20 -0.64 -20.58
N ARG A 269 7.40 -0.31 -20.13
CA ARG A 269 8.30 -1.15 -19.32
C ARG A 269 8.87 -0.34 -18.16
N SER A 270 9.31 -1.01 -17.10
CA SER A 270 9.99 -0.35 -15.98
C SER A 270 11.13 -1.21 -15.44
N THR A 271 12.14 -0.55 -14.90
CA THR A 271 13.24 -1.14 -14.14
C THR A 271 12.87 -1.46 -12.68
N SER A 272 11.62 -1.24 -12.27
CA SER A 272 11.17 -1.48 -10.90
C SER A 272 11.28 -2.95 -10.49
N ARG A 273 11.46 -3.18 -9.19
CA ARG A 273 11.51 -4.52 -8.57
C ARG A 273 10.30 -5.41 -8.84
N TYR A 274 9.19 -4.84 -9.31
CA TYR A 274 7.98 -5.57 -9.68
C TYR A 274 8.04 -6.19 -11.08
N ASP A 275 8.99 -5.76 -11.92
CA ASP A 275 9.31 -6.39 -13.22
C ASP A 275 10.66 -7.08 -13.09
N LEU A 276 10.66 -8.34 -12.62
CA LEU A 276 11.90 -9.05 -12.27
C LEU A 276 12.89 -9.23 -13.41
N PRO A 277 12.48 -9.62 -14.63
CA PRO A 277 13.39 -9.67 -15.76
C PRO A 277 14.13 -8.34 -15.95
N TRP A 278 13.40 -7.22 -15.95
CA TRP A 278 14.01 -5.89 -16.08
C TRP A 278 14.80 -5.47 -14.85
N SER A 279 14.38 -5.83 -13.65
CA SER A 279 15.09 -5.49 -12.41
C SER A 279 16.44 -6.20 -12.31
N ARG A 280 16.52 -7.48 -12.72
CA ARG A 280 17.80 -8.22 -12.82
C ARG A 280 18.70 -7.62 -13.88
N ARG A 281 18.14 -7.39 -15.08
CA ARG A 281 18.87 -6.78 -16.20
C ARG A 281 19.37 -5.37 -15.88
N HIS A 282 18.57 -4.60 -15.13
CA HIS A 282 18.97 -3.32 -14.57
C HIS A 282 20.17 -3.48 -13.64
N ALA A 283 20.11 -4.37 -12.65
CA ALA A 283 21.21 -4.60 -11.71
C ALA A 283 22.52 -5.02 -12.41
N GLU A 284 22.42 -5.89 -13.43
CA GLU A 284 23.56 -6.31 -14.25
C GLU A 284 24.13 -5.14 -15.08
N ALA A 285 23.27 -4.38 -15.75
CA ALA A 285 23.70 -3.25 -16.57
C ALA A 285 24.29 -2.11 -15.74
N GLU A 286 23.82 -1.95 -14.51
CA GLU A 286 24.28 -0.94 -13.58
C GLU A 286 25.70 -1.21 -13.04
N ALA A 287 26.14 -2.47 -13.07
CA ALA A 287 27.51 -2.85 -12.70
C ALA A 287 28.55 -2.46 -13.77
N ASP A 288 28.12 -2.11 -14.99
CA ASP A 288 29.00 -1.65 -16.07
C ASP A 288 29.02 -0.11 -16.17
N PRO A 289 30.05 0.56 -15.65
CA PRO A 289 30.14 2.02 -15.67
C PRO A 289 30.30 2.59 -17.09
N SER A 290 30.66 1.78 -18.08
CA SER A 290 30.83 2.22 -19.46
C SER A 290 29.50 2.42 -20.20
N GLY A 291 28.39 1.96 -19.60
CA GLY A 291 27.05 1.99 -20.19
C GLY A 291 26.85 1.04 -21.37
N ALA A 292 27.82 0.16 -21.67
CA ALA A 292 27.71 -0.79 -22.79
C ALA A 292 26.62 -1.82 -22.53
N ALA A 293 26.53 -2.35 -21.31
CA ALA A 293 25.48 -3.28 -20.91
C ALA A 293 24.08 -2.65 -21.03
N TRP A 294 23.92 -1.36 -20.66
CA TRP A 294 22.68 -0.62 -20.85
C TRP A 294 22.30 -0.46 -22.33
N ALA A 295 23.23 -0.01 -23.16
CA ALA A 295 22.99 0.18 -24.59
C ALA A 295 22.63 -1.15 -25.29
N THR A 296 23.29 -2.25 -24.92
CA THR A 296 22.98 -3.60 -25.41
C THR A 296 21.60 -4.06 -24.93
N ALA A 297 21.27 -3.85 -23.66
CA ALA A 297 19.97 -4.23 -23.10
C ALA A 297 18.80 -3.52 -23.81
N TRP A 298 18.92 -2.22 -24.08
CA TRP A 298 17.87 -1.49 -24.79
C TRP A 298 17.69 -1.97 -26.22
N ARG A 299 18.77 -2.33 -26.91
CA ARG A 299 18.75 -2.88 -28.27
C ARG A 299 18.07 -4.24 -28.33
N GLU A 300 18.50 -5.17 -27.47
CA GLU A 300 17.97 -6.54 -27.47
C GLU A 300 16.46 -6.58 -27.19
N GLU A 301 15.98 -5.69 -26.33
CA GLU A 301 14.56 -5.59 -25.96
C GLU A 301 13.75 -4.68 -26.90
N GLY A 302 14.39 -4.16 -27.96
CA GLY A 302 13.75 -3.28 -28.93
C GLY A 302 13.22 -1.98 -28.32
N ILE A 303 13.80 -1.48 -27.23
CA ILE A 303 13.42 -0.21 -26.62
C ILE A 303 13.68 0.92 -27.61
N GLY A 304 12.65 1.69 -27.95
CA GLY A 304 12.79 2.86 -28.83
C GLY A 304 12.75 4.19 -28.08
N HIS A 305 12.21 4.20 -26.86
CA HIS A 305 12.08 5.41 -26.06
C HIS A 305 12.43 5.16 -24.60
N LEU A 306 13.01 6.18 -23.97
CA LEU A 306 13.39 6.17 -22.57
C LEU A 306 12.76 7.38 -21.87
N LEU A 307 12.12 7.14 -20.73
CA LEU A 307 11.71 8.19 -19.81
C LEU A 307 12.68 8.24 -18.63
N VAL A 308 13.29 9.41 -18.43
CA VAL A 308 14.43 9.61 -17.55
C VAL A 308 14.15 10.76 -16.58
N ARG A 309 14.54 10.59 -15.31
CA ARG A 309 14.61 11.69 -14.35
C ARG A 309 16.09 12.04 -14.11
N PRO A 310 16.55 13.25 -14.49
CA PRO A 310 17.96 13.63 -14.35
C PRO A 310 18.52 13.58 -12.92
N ARG A 311 17.64 13.64 -11.91
CA ARG A 311 18.03 13.57 -10.49
C ARG A 311 18.33 12.16 -10.01
N THR A 312 17.74 11.14 -10.62
CA THR A 312 17.86 9.73 -10.21
C THR A 312 18.61 8.89 -11.23
N VAL A 313 18.82 9.40 -12.46
CA VAL A 313 19.61 8.71 -13.49
C VAL A 313 21.05 8.50 -13.00
N SER A 314 21.56 7.29 -13.16
CA SER A 314 22.91 6.95 -12.71
C SER A 314 23.99 7.38 -13.70
N ALA A 315 25.26 7.19 -13.31
CA ALA A 315 26.39 7.39 -14.23
C ALA A 315 26.40 6.35 -15.36
N ALA A 316 26.13 5.07 -15.04
CA ALA A 316 26.07 4.00 -16.02
C ALA A 316 24.93 4.20 -17.04
N GLN A 317 23.75 4.61 -16.57
CA GLN A 317 22.62 4.93 -17.44
C GLN A 317 22.92 6.13 -18.35
N ARG A 318 23.58 7.18 -17.84
CA ARG A 318 24.02 8.33 -18.65
C ARG A 318 25.02 7.91 -19.74
N ALA A 319 26.04 7.14 -19.38
CA ALA A 319 26.99 6.59 -20.34
C ALA A 319 26.28 5.69 -21.38
N GLY A 320 25.26 4.94 -20.96
CA GLY A 320 24.42 4.14 -21.84
C GLY A 320 23.65 5.00 -22.86
N LEU A 321 23.02 6.09 -22.42
CA LEU A 321 22.31 7.05 -23.29
C LEU A 321 23.23 7.61 -24.36
N GLU A 322 24.41 8.07 -23.96
CA GLU A 322 25.43 8.62 -24.87
C GLU A 322 25.88 7.56 -25.88
N ARG A 323 26.23 6.36 -25.39
CA ARG A 323 26.71 5.25 -26.22
C ARG A 323 25.66 4.75 -27.21
N ALA A 324 24.39 4.72 -26.79
CA ALA A 324 23.29 4.31 -27.64
C ALA A 324 22.89 5.39 -28.66
N GLY A 325 23.53 6.57 -28.63
CA GLY A 325 23.19 7.69 -29.50
C GLY A 325 21.80 8.25 -29.23
N ALA A 326 21.33 8.18 -27.98
CA ALA A 326 20.00 8.65 -27.62
C ALA A 326 19.89 10.17 -27.80
N THR A 327 18.77 10.63 -28.38
CA THR A 327 18.48 12.06 -28.57
C THR A 327 17.37 12.52 -27.64
N LEU A 328 17.58 13.66 -26.97
CA LEU A 328 16.55 14.28 -26.14
C LEU A 328 15.46 14.91 -27.02
N GLU A 329 14.22 14.46 -26.85
CA GLU A 329 13.06 14.88 -27.66
C GLU A 329 12.18 15.91 -26.98
N ALA A 330 12.05 15.80 -25.65
CA ALA A 330 11.28 16.71 -24.81
C ALA A 330 11.73 16.64 -23.34
N SER A 331 11.49 17.72 -22.60
CA SER A 331 11.65 17.75 -21.15
C SER A 331 10.51 18.51 -20.51
N PHE A 332 9.97 17.98 -19.42
CA PHE A 332 8.87 18.55 -18.63
C PHE A 332 9.17 18.38 -17.14
N ASP A 333 9.22 19.48 -16.39
CA ASP A 333 9.39 19.55 -14.92
C ASP A 333 10.26 18.45 -14.29
N GLY A 334 11.51 18.32 -14.76
CA GLY A 334 12.47 17.36 -14.22
C GLY A 334 12.32 15.91 -14.68
N ALA A 335 11.46 15.65 -15.68
CA ALA A 335 11.45 14.43 -16.48
C ALA A 335 11.87 14.72 -17.93
N GLN A 336 12.42 13.72 -18.59
CA GLN A 336 12.95 13.81 -19.95
C GLN A 336 12.51 12.60 -20.77
N TRP A 337 12.17 12.85 -22.04
CA TRP A 337 11.95 11.82 -23.03
C TRP A 337 13.13 11.78 -23.99
N TRP A 338 13.77 10.62 -24.06
CA TRP A 338 14.84 10.32 -24.98
C TRP A 338 14.37 9.31 -26.02
N ARG A 339 14.79 9.48 -27.27
CA ARG A 339 14.56 8.53 -28.38
C ARG A 339 15.87 7.84 -28.73
N LEU A 340 15.80 6.53 -28.94
CA LEU A 340 16.91 5.74 -29.44
C LEU A 340 16.87 5.70 -30.99
N PRO A 341 18.02 5.69 -31.68
CA PRO A 341 18.06 5.63 -33.14
C PRO A 341 17.34 4.40 -33.69
N ALA A 342 16.51 4.57 -34.72
CA ALA A 342 15.87 3.46 -35.42
C ALA A 342 16.96 2.67 -36.17
N GLY A 343 17.19 1.41 -35.79
CA GLY A 343 18.24 0.58 -36.40
C GLY A 343 19.04 -0.29 -35.43
N THR A 344 18.75 -0.26 -34.14
CA THR A 344 19.25 -1.23 -33.18
C THR A 344 18.14 -2.24 -32.83
N ALA A 345 17.68 -2.98 -33.82
CA ALA A 345 17.26 -4.36 -33.60
C ALA A 345 18.52 -5.24 -33.82
N PRO A 346 18.63 -6.43 -33.21
CA PRO A 346 19.70 -7.36 -33.56
C PRO A 346 19.74 -7.68 -35.06
#